data_AF-A0A517Z8J8-F1
#
_entry.id   AF-A0A517Z8J8-F1
#
_cell.length_a   1.000
_cell.length_b   1.000
_cell.length_c   1.000
_cell.angle_alpha   90.00
_cell.angle_beta   90.00
_cell.angle_gamma   90.00
#
_symmetry.space_group_name_H-M   'P 1'
#
loop_
_entity.id
_entity.type
_entity.pdbx_description
1 polymer ?
#
loop_
_entity_poly.entity_id
_entity_poly.type
_entity_poly.pdbx_seq_one_letter_code
_entity_poly.pdbx_strand_id
1 'polypeptide(L)'
;MVENTSEVIDLTAELRLRRWARENYVAAGERDPSWHAVILDEMQRRDLEQDVLETADVDVSEPVIAADDESAELDEKSWGELFVPIAETHCLHGPHEIPAPHAFGTAAEERAKAKADLAEYFG
;
A
#
# COMPACT_ATOMS: atom_id res chain seq x y z
N MET A 1 6.85 -29.28 -14.98
CA MET A 1 7.70 -28.66 -13.93
C MET A 1 7.12 -27.27 -13.74
N VAL A 2 6.48 -27.00 -12.60
CA VAL A 2 5.88 -25.68 -12.34
C VAL A 2 7.03 -24.80 -11.90
N GLU A 3 7.44 -23.88 -12.75
CA GLU A 3 8.51 -22.93 -12.46
C GLU A 3 7.98 -21.98 -11.40
N ASN A 4 8.34 -22.25 -10.15
CA ASN A 4 8.07 -21.36 -9.03
C ASN A 4 9.04 -20.18 -9.19
N THR A 5 8.63 -19.18 -9.95
CA THR A 5 9.39 -17.96 -10.21
C THR A 5 9.43 -17.13 -8.93
N SER A 6 10.26 -17.53 -7.96
CA SER A 6 10.97 -16.58 -7.10
C SER A 6 12.02 -15.82 -7.94
N GLU A 7 11.63 -15.46 -9.17
CA GLU A 7 12.35 -14.54 -10.01
C GLU A 7 12.47 -13.27 -9.19
N VAL A 8 13.63 -12.64 -9.28
CA VAL A 8 13.94 -11.39 -8.60
C VAL A 8 12.96 -10.34 -9.11
N ILE A 9 11.80 -10.25 -8.48
CA ILE A 9 10.78 -9.27 -8.75
C ILE A 9 11.22 -7.98 -8.09
N ASP A 10 11.13 -6.88 -8.85
CA ASP A 10 11.35 -5.56 -8.29
C ASP A 10 10.37 -5.29 -7.14
N LEU A 11 10.84 -4.64 -6.08
CA LEU A 11 10.05 -4.36 -4.89
C LEU A 11 8.75 -3.62 -5.24
N THR A 12 8.79 -2.71 -6.22
CA THR A 12 7.60 -1.98 -6.69
C THR A 12 6.56 -2.93 -7.27
N ALA A 13 6.98 -3.91 -8.06
CA ALA A 13 6.10 -4.90 -8.66
C ALA A 13 5.54 -5.84 -7.60
N GLU A 14 6.35 -6.28 -6.63
CA GLU A 14 5.89 -7.09 -5.50
C GLU A 14 4.80 -6.36 -4.70
N LEU A 15 5.03 -5.10 -4.33
CA LEU A 15 4.07 -4.30 -3.56
C LEU A 15 2.75 -4.11 -4.31
N ARG A 16 2.80 -3.96 -5.64
CA ARG A 16 1.59 -3.90 -6.48
C ARG A 16 0.82 -5.22 -6.45
N LEU A 17 1.52 -6.36 -6.55
CA LEU A 17 0.90 -7.69 -6.47
C LEU A 17 0.25 -7.92 -5.10
N ARG A 18 0.94 -7.56 -4.01
CA ARG A 18 0.39 -7.65 -2.64
C ARG A 18 -0.84 -6.77 -2.48
N ARG A 19 -0.81 -5.54 -3.00
CA ARG A 19 -1.97 -4.64 -2.98
C ARG A 19 -3.14 -5.24 -3.75
N TRP A 20 -2.90 -5.74 -4.96
CA TRP A 20 -3.93 -6.37 -5.78
C TRP A 20 -4.55 -7.57 -5.04
N ALA A 21 -3.73 -8.40 -4.39
CA ALA A 21 -4.20 -9.53 -3.58
C ALA A 21 -5.09 -9.05 -2.41
N ARG A 22 -4.73 -7.97 -1.73
CA ARG A 22 -5.59 -7.36 -0.69
C ARG A 22 -6.87 -6.72 -1.25
N GLU A 23 -6.92 -6.32 -2.51
CA GLU A 23 -8.16 -5.79 -3.10
C GLU A 23 -9.06 -6.91 -3.63
N ASN A 24 -8.49 -8.03 -4.08
CA ASN A 24 -9.19 -9.12 -4.78
C ASN A 24 -9.10 -10.44 -4.01
N TYR A 25 -9.33 -10.41 -2.70
CA TYR A 25 -9.19 -11.60 -1.88
C TYR A 25 -10.26 -12.65 -2.15
N VAL A 26 -9.78 -13.90 -2.15
CA VAL A 26 -10.56 -15.09 -2.46
C VAL A 26 -10.18 -16.18 -1.46
N ALA A 27 -11.18 -16.94 -0.99
CA ALA A 27 -10.98 -18.06 -0.05
C ALA A 27 -10.17 -19.21 -0.68
N ALA A 28 -9.55 -20.04 0.15
CA ALA A 28 -8.59 -21.06 -0.32
C ALA A 28 -9.12 -22.01 -1.41
N GLY A 29 -10.42 -22.33 -1.43
CA GLY A 29 -11.03 -23.22 -2.41
C GLY A 29 -11.21 -22.63 -3.81
N GLU A 30 -11.15 -21.30 -3.94
CA GLU A 30 -11.39 -20.58 -5.20
C GLU A 30 -10.09 -19.99 -5.78
N ARG A 31 -8.94 -20.24 -5.14
CA ARG A 31 -7.64 -19.75 -5.61
C ARG A 31 -7.13 -20.56 -6.79
N ASP A 32 -6.64 -19.86 -7.81
CA ASP A 32 -5.94 -20.50 -8.91
C ASP A 32 -4.48 -20.77 -8.50
N PRO A 33 -4.00 -22.02 -8.51
CA PRO A 33 -2.60 -22.33 -8.22
C PRO A 33 -1.63 -21.77 -9.26
N SER A 34 -2.11 -21.29 -10.41
CA SER A 34 -1.28 -20.61 -11.41
C SER A 34 -1.01 -19.14 -11.07
N TRP A 35 -1.61 -18.59 -10.01
CA TRP A 35 -1.33 -17.23 -9.58
C TRP A 35 0.09 -17.09 -9.05
N HIS A 36 0.58 -15.85 -9.07
CA HIS A 36 1.91 -15.53 -8.60
C HIS A 36 2.09 -15.89 -7.11
N ALA A 37 3.24 -16.44 -6.73
CA ALA A 37 3.52 -16.85 -5.35
C ALA A 37 3.26 -15.73 -4.32
N VAL A 38 3.68 -14.51 -4.63
CA VAL A 38 3.40 -13.30 -3.81
C VAL A 38 1.91 -13.09 -3.56
N ILE A 39 1.05 -13.36 -4.54
CA ILE A 39 -0.41 -13.25 -4.37
C ILE A 39 -0.87 -14.34 -3.42
N LEU A 40 -0.48 -15.59 -3.65
CA LEU A 40 -0.87 -16.74 -2.83
C LEU A 40 -0.45 -16.56 -1.36
N ASP A 41 0.80 -16.14 -1.13
CA ASP A 41 1.34 -15.84 0.20
C ASP A 41 0.56 -14.72 0.89
N GLU A 42 0.21 -13.66 0.16
CA GLU A 42 -0.54 -12.54 0.72
C GLU A 42 -1.99 -12.92 1.04
N MET A 43 -2.64 -13.76 0.21
CA MET A 43 -3.96 -14.30 0.52
C MET A 43 -3.92 -15.19 1.76
N GLN A 44 -2.89 -16.03 1.92
CA GLN A 44 -2.71 -16.85 3.10
C GLN A 44 -2.51 -16.00 4.36
N ARG A 45 -1.73 -14.92 4.26
CA ARG A 45 -1.60 -13.97 5.38
C ARG A 45 -2.95 -13.36 5.76
N ARG A 46 -3.77 -13.02 4.76
CA ARG A 46 -5.11 -12.47 4.99
C ARG A 46 -6.09 -13.47 5.61
N ASP A 47 -5.95 -14.77 5.31
CA ASP A 47 -6.71 -15.83 6.00
C ASP A 47 -6.45 -15.78 7.51
N LEU A 48 -5.16 -15.78 7.88
CA LEU A 48 -4.74 -15.75 9.28
C LEU A 48 -5.19 -14.46 10.00
N GLU A 49 -5.18 -13.32 9.31
CA GLU A 49 -5.70 -12.06 9.84
C GLU A 49 -7.21 -12.16 10.15
N GLN A 50 -8.00 -12.83 9.30
CA GLN A 50 -9.44 -13.02 9.53
C GLN A 50 -9.71 -14.00 10.67
N ASP A 51 -8.96 -15.11 10.75
CA ASP A 51 -9.07 -16.07 11.85
C ASP A 51 -8.80 -15.38 13.21
N VAL A 52 -7.80 -14.50 13.28
CA VAL A 52 -7.47 -13.76 14.51
C VAL A 52 -8.60 -12.80 14.90
N LEU A 53 -9.19 -12.07 13.94
CA LEU A 53 -10.29 -11.15 14.22
C LEU A 53 -11.56 -11.87 14.69
N GLU A 54 -11.84 -13.07 14.15
CA GLU A 54 -12.98 -13.89 14.58
C GLU A 54 -12.78 -14.45 16.00
N THR A 55 -11.53 -14.67 16.43
CA THR A 55 -11.22 -15.13 17.80
C THR A 55 -11.21 -14.02 18.87
N ALA A 56 -11.26 -12.75 18.48
CA ALA A 56 -11.25 -11.62 19.43
C ALA A 56 -12.59 -11.41 20.16
N ASP A 57 -13.66 -12.11 19.76
CA ASP A 57 -14.95 -12.14 20.46
C ASP A 57 -15.01 -13.22 21.56
N VAL A 58 -13.92 -13.94 21.86
CA VAL A 58 -13.83 -14.85 23.01
C VAL A 58 -13.55 -14.04 24.27
N ASP A 59 -14.63 -13.68 24.96
CA ASP A 59 -14.76 -13.45 26.40
C ASP A 59 -13.43 -13.23 27.16
N VAL A 60 -13.00 -11.96 27.25
CA VAL A 60 -12.10 -11.53 28.31
C VAL A 60 -12.92 -11.46 29.60
N SER A 61 -13.35 -12.61 30.11
CA SER A 61 -13.40 -12.78 31.56
C SER A 61 -11.98 -12.58 32.05
N GLU A 62 -11.75 -11.45 32.72
CA GLU A 62 -10.48 -10.99 33.25
C GLU A 62 -9.61 -12.16 33.74
N PRO A 63 -8.29 -12.18 33.44
CA PRO A 63 -7.42 -13.09 34.16
C PRO A 63 -7.56 -12.77 35.64
N VAL A 64 -8.15 -13.70 36.40
CA VAL A 64 -8.05 -13.73 37.86
C VAL A 64 -6.59 -14.00 38.17
N ILE A 65 -5.80 -12.93 38.13
CA ILE A 65 -4.44 -12.89 38.66
C ILE A 65 -4.65 -13.09 40.16
N ALA A 66 -4.51 -14.34 40.59
CA ALA A 66 -4.44 -14.69 41.98
C ALA A 66 -3.34 -13.82 42.60
N ALA A 67 -3.76 -13.01 43.56
CA ALA A 67 -2.93 -12.10 44.29
C ALA A 67 -1.84 -12.89 45.02
N ASP A 68 -0.65 -12.92 44.45
CA ASP A 68 0.61 -13.12 45.17
C ASP A 68 1.61 -12.08 44.65
N ASP A 69 1.54 -10.92 45.32
CA ASP A 69 2.65 -10.05 45.74
C ASP A 69 4.02 -10.30 45.09
N GLU A 70 4.33 -9.56 44.01
CA GLU A 70 5.65 -8.94 43.85
C GLU A 70 5.54 -7.73 42.91
N SER A 71 5.82 -6.54 43.44
CA SER A 71 5.75 -5.26 42.73
C SER A 71 6.80 -5.19 41.60
N ALA A 72 6.42 -5.61 40.40
CA ALA A 72 7.09 -5.16 39.18
C ALA A 72 6.50 -3.79 38.81
N GLU A 73 7.23 -2.72 39.13
CA GLU A 73 6.98 -1.40 38.54
C GLU A 73 7.09 -1.51 37.02
N LEU A 74 5.95 -1.72 36.36
CA LEU A 74 5.81 -1.48 34.94
C LEU A 74 5.77 0.04 34.77
N ASP A 75 6.93 0.59 34.42
CA ASP A 75 7.11 1.98 34.07
C ASP A 75 6.13 2.33 32.93
N GLU A 76 5.05 3.02 33.28
CA GLU A 76 4.00 3.49 32.38
C GLU A 76 4.52 4.60 31.45
N LYS A 77 5.64 4.37 30.75
CA LYS A 77 5.95 5.08 29.50
C LYS A 77 5.03 4.55 28.41
N SER A 78 3.76 4.85 28.66
CA SER A 78 2.67 4.99 27.73
C SER A 78 3.21 5.54 26.42
N TRP A 79 3.01 4.75 25.38
CA TRP A 79 3.22 5.13 23.98
C TRP A 79 2.39 6.36 23.53
N GLY A 80 1.74 7.07 24.47
CA GLY A 80 0.96 8.29 24.24
C GLY A 80 1.70 9.62 24.43
N GLU A 81 2.96 9.64 24.89
CA GLU A 81 3.69 10.90 25.13
C GLU A 81 4.61 11.36 23.98
N LEU A 82 4.64 10.62 22.86
CA LEU A 82 5.16 11.14 21.59
C LEU A 82 4.07 11.91 20.84
N PHE A 83 3.34 12.76 21.56
CA PHE A 83 2.54 13.80 20.94
C PHE A 83 3.53 14.83 20.40
N VAL A 84 4.00 14.61 19.17
CA VAL A 84 4.69 15.67 18.42
C VAL A 84 3.62 16.74 18.20
N PRO A 85 3.70 17.91 18.85
CA PRO A 85 2.75 18.96 18.54
C PRO A 85 2.95 19.28 17.07
N ILE A 86 1.94 18.99 16.26
CA ILE A 86 1.90 19.45 14.88
C ILE A 86 1.73 20.96 15.01
N ALA A 87 2.85 21.67 15.15
CA ALA A 87 2.85 23.11 15.19
C ALA A 87 2.12 23.58 13.94
N GLU A 88 0.96 24.17 14.17
CA GLU A 88 0.16 24.99 13.26
C GLU A 88 0.55 24.85 11.79
N THR A 89 -0.04 23.89 11.08
CA THR A 89 0.12 23.69 9.64
C THR A 89 -0.57 24.77 8.81
N HIS A 90 -0.56 26.02 9.28
CA HIS A 90 -1.10 27.19 8.58
C HIS A 90 -0.11 27.80 7.57
N CYS A 91 0.89 27.04 7.11
CA CYS A 91 1.84 27.49 6.09
C CYS A 91 2.21 26.42 5.04
N LEU A 92 1.46 25.31 4.93
CA LEU A 92 1.67 24.28 3.90
C LEU A 92 0.69 24.39 2.71
N HIS A 93 0.25 25.60 2.39
CA HIS A 93 -0.33 25.89 1.08
C HIS A 93 0.66 26.79 0.35
N GLY A 94 1.76 26.19 -0.11
CA GLY A 94 2.53 26.78 -1.21
C GLY A 94 1.59 26.94 -2.41
N PRO A 95 1.78 27.94 -3.28
CA PRO A 95 0.94 28.11 -4.47
C PRO A 95 1.03 26.82 -5.29
N HIS A 96 -0.05 26.03 -5.27
CA HIS A 96 -0.20 24.88 -6.16
C HIS A 96 -0.47 25.41 -7.57
N GLU A 97 0.59 25.85 -8.22
CA GLU A 97 0.64 25.99 -9.68
C GLU A 97 1.88 25.24 -10.17
N ILE A 98 1.96 23.95 -9.84
CA ILE A 98 2.63 23.02 -10.76
C ILE A 98 1.61 22.85 -11.88
N PRO A 99 1.81 23.43 -13.08
CA PRO A 99 0.88 23.23 -14.18
C PRO A 99 0.77 21.72 -14.44
N ALA A 100 -0.46 21.26 -14.71
CA ALA A 100 -0.70 19.88 -15.06
C ALA A 100 0.29 19.43 -16.15
N PRO A 101 0.83 18.20 -16.10
CA PRO A 101 1.86 17.68 -17.01
C PRO A 101 1.40 17.57 -18.48
N HIS A 102 0.30 18.23 -18.86
CA HIS A 102 -0.30 18.24 -20.19
C HIS A 102 -0.40 19.65 -20.79
N ALA A 103 0.35 20.63 -20.28
CA ALA A 103 0.62 21.87 -21.02
C ALA A 103 1.71 21.69 -22.10
N PHE A 104 1.87 20.47 -22.63
CA PHE A 104 2.52 20.29 -23.93
C PHE A 104 1.51 20.74 -24.98
N GLY A 105 1.94 21.64 -25.88
CA GLY A 105 1.10 22.29 -26.87
C GLY A 105 0.11 21.32 -27.52
N THR A 106 -1.13 21.79 -27.71
CA THR A 106 -2.17 20.96 -28.32
C THR A 106 -1.65 20.34 -29.62
N ALA A 107 -1.99 19.08 -29.90
CA ALA A 107 -1.55 18.38 -31.11
C ALA A 107 -1.86 19.13 -32.43
N ALA A 108 -2.75 20.13 -32.40
CA ALA A 108 -3.00 21.04 -33.50
C ALA A 108 -1.80 21.95 -33.82
N GLU A 109 -1.07 22.38 -32.80
CA GLU A 109 0.07 23.29 -32.92
C GLU A 109 1.33 22.56 -33.41
N GLU A 110 1.58 21.35 -32.90
CA GLU A 110 2.65 20.46 -33.43
C GLU A 110 2.38 20.06 -34.88
N ARG A 111 1.12 19.79 -35.26
CA ARG A 111 0.75 19.43 -36.63
C ARG A 111 0.87 20.61 -37.60
N ALA A 112 0.64 21.84 -37.14
CA ALA A 112 0.86 23.05 -37.93
C ALA A 112 2.36 23.28 -38.17
N LYS A 113 3.19 23.12 -37.12
CA LYS A 113 4.65 23.23 -37.22
C LYS A 113 5.24 22.16 -38.15
N ALA A 114 4.82 20.90 -38.00
CA ALA A 114 5.28 19.81 -38.88
C ALA A 114 4.88 20.02 -40.35
N LYS A 115 3.73 20.65 -40.63
CA LYS A 115 3.33 21.00 -42.00
C LYS A 115 4.17 22.15 -42.59
N ALA A 116 4.54 23.13 -41.77
CA ALA A 116 5.40 24.23 -42.20
C ALA A 116 6.82 23.73 -42.51
N ASP A 117 7.41 22.93 -41.62
CA ASP A 117 8.75 22.37 -41.80
C ASP A 117 8.81 21.43 -43.02
N LEU A 118 7.74 20.67 -43.30
CA LEU A 118 7.67 19.81 -44.48
C LEU A 118 7.55 20.61 -45.79
N ALA A 119 6.87 21.76 -45.77
CA ALA A 119 6.74 22.63 -46.94
C ALA A 119 8.06 23.35 -47.29
N GLU A 120 8.89 23.64 -46.28
CA GLU A 120 10.22 24.23 -46.49
C GLU A 120 11.26 23.21 -46.97
N TYR A 121 11.11 21.93 -46.61
CA TYR A 121 12.02 20.86 -47.06
C TYR A 121 11.75 20.38 -48.49
N PHE A 122 10.51 20.51 -48.99
CA PHE A 122 10.09 20.04 -50.31
C PHE A 122 9.78 21.16 -51.32
N GLY A 123 10.08 22.42 -50.98
CA GLY A 123 10.09 23.58 -51.89
C GLY A 123 11.45 23.83 -52.49
#